data_AF-A0A841L8E9-F1
#
_entry.id   AF-A0A841L8E9-F1
#
_cell.length_a   1.000
_cell.length_b   1.000
_cell.length_c   1.000
_cell.angle_alpha   90.00
_cell.angle_beta   90.00
_cell.angle_gamma   90.00
#
_symmetry.space_group_name_H-M   'P 1'
#
loop_
_entity.id
_entity.type
_entity.pdbx_description
1 polymer ?
#
loop_
_entity_poly.entity_id
_entity_poly.type
_entity_poly.pdbx_seq_one_letter_code
_entity_poly.pdbx_strand_id
1 'polypeptide(L)' 'MNREITITLLITALLLAAAGWLGDHARRRAPLAWHAHLPWNAATFIGLTLAILSAGHLLTLLREP' A
#
# COMPACT_ATOMS: atom_id res chain seq x y z
N MET A 1 -9.95 1.93 -17.29
CA MET A 1 -8.58 1.50 -16.94
C MET A 1 -8.49 -0.01 -17.12
N ASN A 2 -7.42 -0.54 -17.72
CA ASN A 2 -7.32 -1.99 -18.02
C ASN A 2 -7.23 -2.84 -16.73
N ARG A 3 -7.71 -4.09 -16.78
CA ARG A 3 -7.64 -5.08 -15.69
C ARG A 3 -6.22 -5.29 -15.21
N GLU A 4 -5.27 -5.42 -16.14
CA GLU A 4 -3.84 -5.60 -15.83
C GLU A 4 -3.27 -4.44 -15.01
N ILE A 5 -3.60 -3.20 -15.39
CA ILE A 5 -3.17 -2.00 -14.66
C ILE A 5 -3.75 -2.00 -13.24
N THR A 6 -5.03 -2.39 -13.10
CA THR A 6 -5.71 -2.45 -11.79
C THR A 6 -5.08 -3.51 -10.87
N ILE A 7 -4.70 -4.67 -11.42
CA ILE A 7 -4.00 -5.72 -10.66
C ILE A 7 -2.62 -5.24 -10.23
N THR A 8 -1.86 -4.62 -11.13
CA THR A 8 -0.54 -4.06 -10.81
C THR A 8 -0.63 -2.99 -9.72
N LEU A 9 -1.63 -2.11 -9.78
CA LEU A 9 -1.88 -1.12 -8.74
C LEU A 9 -2.22 -1.77 -7.41
N LEU A 10 -3.08 -2.79 -7.39
CA LEU A 10 -3.41 -3.53 -6.17
C LEU A 10 -2.17 -4.17 -5.54
N ILE A 11 -1.34 -4.86 -6.32
CA ILE A 11 -0.10 -5.48 -5.83
C ILE A 11 0.85 -4.42 -5.27
N THR A 12 1.07 -3.34 -6.03
CA THR A 12 1.96 -2.24 -5.63
C THR A 12 1.48 -1.59 -4.33
N ALA A 13 0.16 -1.39 -4.20
CA ALA A 13 -0.46 -0.83 -3.01
C ALA A 13 -0.28 -1.73 -1.77
N LEU A 14 -0.43 -3.04 -1.92
CA LEU A 14 -0.18 -4.01 -0.86
C LEU A 14 1.30 -4.04 -0.44
N LEU A 15 2.22 -3.99 -1.40
CA LEU A 15 3.66 -3.92 -1.11
C LEU A 15 4.02 -2.62 -0.37
N LEU A 16 3.44 -1.48 -0.77
CA LEU A 16 3.65 -0.21 -0.09
C LEU A 16 3.09 -0.23 1.34
N ALA A 17 1.91 -0.82 1.55
CA ALA A 17 1.33 -0.97 2.88
C ALA A 17 2.21 -1.86 3.78
N ALA A 18 2.71 -2.99 3.25
CA ALA A 18 3.60 -3.89 3.98
C ALA A 18 4.95 -3.21 4.31
N ALA A 19 5.53 -2.47 3.36
CA ALA A 19 6.75 -1.70 3.59
C ALA A 19 6.55 -0.61 4.65
N GLY A 20 5.42 0.10 4.59
CA GLY A 20 5.02 1.08 5.60
C GLY A 20 4.94 0.46 7.01
N TRP A 21 4.26 -0.68 7.13
CA TRP A 21 4.12 -1.38 8.41
C TRP A 21 5.48 -1.91 8.94
N LEU A 22 6.29 -2.51 8.08
CA LEU A 22 7.63 -2.99 8.44
C LEU A 22 8.54 -1.84 8.87
N GLY A 23 8.49 -0.71 8.16
CA GLY A 23 9.26 0.49 8.51
C GLY A 23 8.81 1.10 9.83
N ASP A 24 7.51 1.13 10.12
CA ASP A 24 6.98 1.55 11.42
C ASP A 24 7.48 0.64 12.56
N HIS A 25 7.47 -0.68 12.33
CA HIS A 25 8.00 -1.64 13.28
C HIS A 25 9.51 -1.49 13.51
N ALA A 26 10.28 -1.27 12.44
CA ALA A 26 11.71 -0.99 12.53
C ALA A 26 12.00 0.33 13.27
N ARG A 27 11.19 1.38 13.03
CA ARG A 27 11.27 2.66 13.77
C ARG A 27 11.15 2.45 15.26
N ARG A 28 10.19 1.63 15.71
CA ARG A 28 9.96 1.37 17.14
C ARG A 28 11.15 0.65 17.81
N ARG A 29 11.91 -0.13 17.05
CA ARG A 29 13.09 -0.86 17.55
C ARG A 29 14.37 -0.01 17.57
N ALA A 30 14.52 0.91 16.63
CA ALA A 30 15.71 1.75 16.48
C ALA A 30 15.32 3.22 16.23
N PRO A 31 14.83 3.95 17.26
CA PRO A 31 14.28 5.30 17.10
C PRO A 31 15.32 6.36 16.72
N LEU A 32 16.61 6.10 16.93
CA LEU A 32 17.71 7.02 16.60
C LEU A 32 18.27 6.83 15.18
N ALA A 33 17.83 5.80 14.46
CA ALA A 33 18.31 5.55 13.11
C ALA A 33 17.67 6.54 12.11
N TRP A 34 18.40 6.91 11.05
CA TRP A 34 17.92 7.86 10.05
C TRP A 34 16.57 7.46 9.42
N HIS A 35 16.32 6.16 9.26
CA HIS A 35 15.07 5.63 8.72
C HIS A 35 13.88 5.82 9.67
N ALA A 36 14.09 6.13 10.95
CA ALA A 36 13.02 6.40 11.91
C ALA A 36 12.24 7.68 11.57
N HIS A 37 12.86 8.62 10.86
CA HIS A 37 12.24 9.89 10.47
C HIS A 37 11.34 9.80 9.23
N LEU A 38 11.36 8.66 8.52
CA LEU A 38 10.45 8.41 7.40
C LEU A 38 9.00 8.35 7.90
N PRO A 39 8.03 8.94 7.18
CA PRO A 39 6.63 8.94 7.57
C PRO A 39 5.96 7.59 7.24
N TRP A 40 6.38 6.53 7.93
CA TRP A 40 5.92 5.15 7.69
C TRP A 40 4.40 4.97 7.81
N ASN A 41 3.76 5.75 8.68
CA ASN A 41 2.29 5.79 8.78
C ASN A 41 1.64 6.34 7.51
N ALA A 42 2.23 7.35 6.88
CA ALA A 42 1.74 7.88 5.62
C ALA A 42 1.90 6.86 4.49
N ALA A 43 3.04 6.17 4.42
CA ALA A 43 3.25 5.08 3.45
C ALA A 43 2.20 3.96 3.62
N THR A 44 1.95 3.56 4.87
CA THR A 44 0.91 2.56 5.19
C THR A 44 -0.47 3.03 4.77
N PHE A 45 -0.84 4.27 5.10
CA PHE A 45 -2.12 4.86 4.74
C PHE A 45 -2.34 4.92 3.22
N ILE A 46 -1.33 5.40 2.48
CA ILE A 46 -1.38 5.47 1.01
C ILE A 46 -1.53 4.07 0.42
N GLY A 47 -0.75 3.11 0.90
CA GLY A 47 -0.82 1.72 0.45
C GLY A 47 -2.21 1.10 0.68
N LEU A 48 -2.77 1.23 1.88
CA LEU A 48 -4.11 0.70 2.18
C LEU A 48 -5.21 1.38 1.36
N THR A 49 -5.14 2.71 1.22
CA THR A 49 -6.12 3.48 0.44
C THR A 49 -6.11 3.03 -1.03
N LEU A 50 -4.93 2.94 -1.63
CA LEU A 50 -4.79 2.47 -3.00
C LEU A 50 -5.25 1.01 -3.16
N ALA A 51 -4.99 0.15 -2.17
CA ALA A 51 -5.42 -1.25 -2.20
C ALA A 51 -6.95 -1.36 -2.17
N ILE A 52 -7.63 -0.59 -1.32
CA ILE A 52 -9.10 -0.55 -1.24
C ILE A 52 -9.69 -0.05 -2.56
N LEU A 53 -9.18 1.06 -3.11
CA LEU A 53 -9.66 1.62 -4.36
C LEU A 53 -9.44 0.65 -5.54
N SER A 54 -8.26 0.05 -5.62
CA SER A 54 -7.92 -0.91 -6.69
C SER A 54 -8.73 -2.19 -6.58
N ALA A 55 -8.96 -2.69 -5.36
CA ALA A 55 -9.84 -3.84 -5.12
C ALA A 55 -11.29 -3.54 -5.51
N GLY A 56 -11.81 -2.37 -5.11
CA GLY A 56 -13.14 -1.92 -5.51
C GLY A 56 -13.30 -1.83 -7.03
N HIS A 57 -12.32 -1.23 -7.70
CA HIS A 57 -12.31 -1.15 -9.16
C HIS A 57 -12.16 -2.52 -9.84
N LEU A 58 -11.40 -3.44 -9.26
CA LEU A 58 -11.29 -4.80 -9.78
C LEU A 58 -12.63 -5.55 -9.65
N LEU A 59 -13.35 -5.36 -8.55
CA LEU A 59 -14.69 -5.93 -8.36
C LEU A 59 -15.71 -5.37 -9.36
N THR A 60 -15.63 -4.08 -9.71
CA THR A 60 -16.50 -3.53 -10.76
C THR A 60 -16.18 -4.13 -12.13
N LEU A 61 -14.89 -4.25 -12.48
CA LEU A 61 -14.45 -4.88 -13.74
C LEU A 61 -14.85 -6.36 -13.85
N LEU A 62 -14.95 -7.07 -12.73
CA LEU A 62 -15.38 -8.48 -12.72
C LEU A 62 -16.91 -8.64 -12.80
N ARG A 63 -17.67 -7.57 -12.56
CA ARG A 63 -19.14 -7.58 -12.61
C ARG A 63 -19.69 -7.14 -13.97
N GLU A 64 -18.92 -6.37 -14.73
CA GLU A 64 -19.28 -5.98 -16.10
C GLU A 64 -18.72 -7.01 -17.10
N PRO A 65 -19.57 -7.66 -17.92
CA PRO A 65 -19.15 -8.70 -18.88
C PRO A 65 -18.38 -8.16 -20.08
#